data_AF-A0A1A9FVR5-F1
#
_entry.id   AF-A0A1A9FVR5-F1
#
_cell.length_a   1.000
_cell.length_b   1.000
_cell.length_c   1.000
_cell.angle_alpha   90.00
_cell.angle_beta   90.00
_cell.angle_gamma   90.00
#
_symmetry.space_group_name_H-M   'P 1'
#
loop_
_entity.id
_entity.type
_entity.pdbx_description
1 polymer ?
#
loop_
_entity_poly.entity_id
_entity_poly.type
_entity_poly.pdbx_seq_one_letter_code
_entity_poly.pdbx_strand_id
1 'polypeptide(L)'
;MDLGGGNDHVVMTGGGEAENVILGTGNDTLTTDTGLMGTINGGGGADVVNLGKGGAEYVNLGRDADEIILSALADKELVVSLNGGERVLGSGKDSDTVNFTAFSARLTIDLNGASSVKTGSGEFHIRNFENAIGGRGKDTLVSNGEANILKGNGGADLFVFKTVKAATGDTILDFSQSQKDKIDLGGIDASTKSGGNQDFKFIGTAGFHNKAGELRYDKKGGDTFIHGDVNGDGKADFSIAIDANINLKASDFIL
;
A
#
# COMPACT_ATOMS: atom_id res chain seq x y z
N MET A 1 9.16 -2.70 -27.94
CA MET A 1 7.82 -2.99 -28.50
C MET A 1 6.89 -1.90 -28.03
N ASP A 2 6.08 -1.35 -28.92
CA ASP A 2 5.09 -0.30 -28.62
C ASP A 2 3.75 -0.81 -29.16
N LEU A 3 2.74 -0.91 -28.30
CA LEU A 3 1.43 -1.47 -28.66
C LEU A 3 0.46 -0.37 -29.14
N GLY A 4 0.77 0.90 -28.88
CA GLY A 4 -0.01 2.04 -29.34
C GLY A 4 -1.24 2.28 -28.48
N GLY A 5 -2.42 1.91 -28.96
CA GLY A 5 -3.64 2.13 -28.20
C GLY A 5 -4.68 1.05 -28.41
N GLY A 6 -5.48 0.81 -27.39
CA GLY A 6 -6.39 -0.33 -27.31
C GLY A 6 -6.31 -0.97 -25.93
N ASN A 7 -7.03 -2.08 -25.73
CA ASN A 7 -6.80 -2.92 -24.56
C ASN A 7 -6.04 -4.14 -25.04
N ASP A 8 -4.73 -4.10 -24.89
CA ASP A 8 -3.80 -5.11 -25.37
C ASP A 8 -3.49 -6.15 -24.29
N HIS A 9 -3.20 -7.37 -24.73
CA HIS A 9 -2.83 -8.46 -23.84
C HIS A 9 -1.54 -9.11 -24.34
N VAL A 10 -0.46 -8.91 -23.60
CA VAL A 10 0.89 -9.35 -23.96
C VAL A 10 1.39 -10.39 -22.96
N VAL A 11 1.91 -11.51 -23.49
CA VAL A 11 2.59 -12.53 -22.70
C VAL A 11 4.00 -12.72 -23.24
N MET A 12 4.98 -12.33 -22.44
CA MET A 12 6.40 -12.50 -22.74
C MET A 12 6.89 -13.84 -22.21
N THR A 13 7.01 -14.83 -23.11
CA THR A 13 7.35 -16.23 -22.76
C THR A 13 8.79 -16.64 -23.08
N GLY A 14 9.57 -15.80 -23.76
CA GLY A 14 10.92 -16.13 -24.22
C GLY A 14 11.98 -15.98 -23.12
N GLY A 15 13.03 -16.81 -23.17
CA GLY A 15 14.18 -16.76 -22.24
C GLY A 15 15.31 -15.81 -22.65
N GLY A 16 15.02 -14.83 -23.51
CA GLY A 16 15.97 -13.77 -23.90
C GLY A 16 15.64 -12.46 -23.20
N GLU A 17 16.61 -11.56 -23.13
CA GLU A 17 16.38 -10.19 -22.67
C GLU A 17 15.54 -9.45 -23.70
N ALA A 18 14.38 -8.95 -23.28
CA ALA A 18 13.59 -8.04 -24.10
C ALA A 18 13.85 -6.62 -23.60
N GLU A 19 14.44 -5.77 -24.44
CA GLU A 19 14.95 -4.46 -23.99
C GLU A 19 13.83 -3.57 -23.44
N ASN A 20 12.78 -3.25 -24.21
CA ASN A 20 11.75 -2.31 -23.75
C ASN A 20 10.35 -2.63 -24.27
N VAL A 21 9.33 -2.46 -23.44
CA VAL A 21 7.89 -2.52 -23.77
C VAL A 21 7.21 -1.24 -23.34
N ILE A 22 6.37 -0.70 -24.23
CA ILE A 22 5.47 0.42 -23.99
C ILE A 22 4.07 -0.09 -24.31
N LEU A 23 3.15 -0.09 -23.33
CA LEU A 23 1.78 -0.58 -23.52
C LEU A 23 0.95 0.49 -24.25
N GLY A 24 1.06 1.76 -23.84
CA GLY A 24 0.52 2.89 -24.58
C GLY A 24 -0.73 3.43 -23.92
N THR A 25 -1.86 3.50 -24.63
CA THR A 25 -3.14 3.97 -24.05
C THR A 25 -4.19 2.87 -24.04
N GLY A 26 -4.92 2.77 -22.94
CA GLY A 26 -6.02 1.83 -22.75
C GLY A 26 -5.73 0.92 -21.57
N ASN A 27 -6.57 -0.07 -21.32
CA ASN A 27 -6.38 -0.94 -20.16
C ASN A 27 -5.67 -2.20 -20.61
N ASP A 28 -4.34 -2.20 -20.48
CA ASP A 28 -3.48 -3.24 -20.98
C ASP A 28 -3.16 -4.28 -19.92
N THR A 29 -2.80 -5.48 -20.38
CA THR A 29 -2.28 -6.53 -19.50
C THR A 29 -0.96 -7.05 -20.05
N LEU A 30 0.10 -6.93 -19.25
CA LEU A 30 1.39 -7.53 -19.54
C LEU A 30 1.67 -8.66 -18.55
N THR A 31 2.12 -9.80 -19.05
CA THR A 31 2.66 -10.89 -18.23
C THR A 31 4.06 -11.22 -18.68
N THR A 32 5.04 -11.17 -17.77
CA THR A 32 6.37 -11.70 -18.01
C THR A 32 6.47 -13.12 -17.46
N ASP A 33 7.20 -14.01 -18.12
CA ASP A 33 7.51 -15.35 -17.59
C ASP A 33 8.99 -15.49 -17.24
N THR A 34 9.82 -16.07 -18.12
CA THR A 34 11.24 -16.41 -17.82
C THR A 34 12.24 -15.33 -18.20
N GLY A 35 11.97 -14.53 -19.22
CA GLY A 35 12.90 -13.52 -19.74
C GLY A 35 12.95 -12.28 -18.86
N LEU A 36 14.16 -11.76 -18.65
CA LEU A 36 14.37 -10.45 -18.03
C LEU A 36 13.92 -9.37 -19.02
N MET A 37 13.08 -8.46 -18.54
CA MET A 37 12.75 -7.24 -19.28
C MET A 37 13.75 -6.13 -18.91
N GLY A 38 14.11 -5.26 -19.84
CA GLY A 38 14.75 -3.99 -19.48
C GLY A 38 13.71 -3.05 -18.86
N THR A 39 13.04 -2.24 -19.69
CA THR A 39 11.97 -1.33 -19.23
C THR A 39 10.57 -1.79 -19.63
N ILE A 40 9.64 -1.70 -18.69
CA ILE A 40 8.19 -1.74 -18.94
C ILE A 40 7.63 -0.34 -18.65
N ASN A 41 6.89 0.22 -19.61
CA ASN A 41 6.15 1.45 -19.46
C ASN A 41 4.66 1.17 -19.74
N GLY A 42 3.78 1.34 -18.75
CA GLY A 42 2.34 1.13 -18.91
C GLY A 42 1.77 2.21 -19.82
N GLY A 43 1.78 3.46 -19.37
CA GLY A 43 1.40 4.59 -20.20
C GLY A 43 0.18 5.27 -19.59
N GLY A 44 -0.99 5.13 -20.21
CA GLY A 44 -2.23 5.62 -19.63
C GLY A 44 -3.37 4.64 -19.82
N GLY A 45 -4.39 4.75 -18.98
CA GLY A 45 -5.38 3.70 -18.78
C GLY A 45 -4.99 2.79 -17.61
N ALA A 46 -5.93 1.95 -17.16
CA ALA A 46 -5.74 1.13 -15.97
C ALA A 46 -5.10 -0.22 -16.36
N ASP A 47 -3.78 -0.29 -16.23
CA ASP A 47 -2.94 -1.40 -16.66
C ASP A 47 -2.72 -2.43 -15.55
N VAL A 48 -2.50 -3.68 -15.98
CA VAL A 48 -2.09 -4.77 -15.08
C VAL A 48 -0.77 -5.38 -15.56
N VAL A 49 0.27 -5.26 -14.73
CA VAL A 49 1.58 -5.87 -14.98
C VAL A 49 1.78 -7.06 -14.05
N ASN A 50 1.70 -8.27 -14.61
CA ASN A 50 2.08 -9.51 -13.93
C ASN A 50 3.57 -9.77 -14.13
N LEU A 51 4.38 -9.34 -13.17
CA LEU A 51 5.82 -9.51 -13.21
C LEU A 51 6.19 -10.93 -12.73
N GLY A 52 6.47 -11.81 -13.69
CA GLY A 52 6.90 -13.17 -13.44
C GLY A 52 8.37 -13.30 -13.07
N LYS A 53 8.84 -14.55 -13.03
CA LYS A 53 10.14 -14.95 -12.48
C LYS A 53 11.36 -14.36 -13.19
N GLY A 54 11.23 -13.94 -14.45
CA GLY A 54 12.28 -13.26 -15.20
C GLY A 54 12.52 -11.83 -14.73
N GLY A 55 11.51 -11.20 -14.11
CA GLY A 55 11.61 -9.83 -13.61
C GLY A 55 11.71 -8.77 -14.71
N ALA A 56 12.12 -7.58 -14.28
CA ALA A 56 12.46 -6.44 -15.14
C ALA A 56 13.61 -5.65 -14.49
N GLU A 57 14.31 -4.80 -15.23
CA GLU A 57 15.20 -3.81 -14.63
C GLU A 57 14.39 -2.64 -14.06
N TYR A 58 13.42 -2.15 -14.84
CA TYR A 58 12.58 -1.01 -14.48
C TYR A 58 11.13 -1.17 -14.96
N VAL A 59 10.19 -0.81 -14.09
CA VAL A 59 8.76 -0.70 -14.43
C VAL A 59 8.26 0.69 -14.04
N ASN A 60 7.56 1.34 -14.96
CA ASN A 60 6.82 2.57 -14.76
C ASN A 60 5.38 2.32 -15.18
N LEU A 61 4.42 2.34 -14.25
CA LEU A 61 3.02 2.05 -14.61
C LEU A 61 2.40 3.23 -15.36
N GLY A 62 2.72 4.45 -14.92
CA GLY A 62 2.58 5.64 -15.76
C GLY A 62 1.63 6.64 -15.15
N ARG A 63 0.44 6.78 -15.73
CA ARG A 63 -0.63 7.66 -15.27
C ARG A 63 -1.88 6.81 -15.19
N ASP A 64 -2.68 7.02 -14.15
CA ASP A 64 -3.97 6.35 -13.88
C ASP A 64 -3.83 5.25 -12.80
N ALA A 65 -4.81 4.36 -12.69
CA ALA A 65 -4.88 3.42 -11.58
C ALA A 65 -4.40 2.04 -12.02
N ASP A 66 -3.12 1.76 -11.80
CA ASP A 66 -2.48 0.55 -12.27
C ASP A 66 -2.24 -0.46 -11.15
N GLU A 67 -2.08 -1.74 -11.52
CA GLU A 67 -1.68 -2.80 -10.61
C GLU A 67 -0.46 -3.53 -11.13
N ILE A 68 0.56 -3.65 -10.27
CA ILE A 68 1.67 -4.58 -10.50
C ILE A 68 1.60 -5.76 -9.53
N ILE A 69 1.57 -6.97 -10.09
CA ILE A 69 1.51 -8.23 -9.36
C ILE A 69 2.86 -8.90 -9.45
N LEU A 70 3.51 -9.06 -8.30
CA LEU A 70 4.88 -9.53 -8.19
C LEU A 70 4.94 -11.02 -7.90
N SER A 71 5.84 -11.71 -8.61
CA SER A 71 6.19 -13.11 -8.36
C SER A 71 7.61 -13.24 -7.83
N ALA A 72 7.93 -14.41 -7.26
CA ALA A 72 9.31 -14.75 -6.90
C ALA A 72 10.20 -14.74 -8.15
N LEU A 73 11.30 -14.00 -8.09
CA LEU A 73 12.29 -13.92 -9.16
C LEU A 73 13.15 -15.19 -9.19
N ALA A 74 13.54 -15.61 -10.38
CA ALA A 74 14.45 -16.73 -10.60
C ALA A 74 15.87 -16.36 -10.16
N ASP A 75 16.31 -15.15 -10.48
CA ASP A 75 17.50 -14.53 -9.89
C ASP A 75 17.12 -13.83 -8.58
N LYS A 76 17.63 -14.35 -7.47
CA LYS A 76 17.32 -13.84 -6.13
C LYS A 76 18.05 -12.55 -5.79
N GLU A 77 19.13 -12.25 -6.50
CA GLU A 77 19.93 -11.04 -6.31
C GLU A 77 19.46 -9.91 -7.23
N LEU A 78 18.52 -10.18 -8.15
CA LEU A 78 17.94 -9.18 -9.02
C LEU A 78 17.20 -8.12 -8.19
N VAL A 79 17.56 -6.86 -8.46
CA VAL A 79 16.88 -5.68 -7.94
C VAL A 79 16.02 -5.10 -9.06
N VAL A 80 14.71 -5.02 -8.83
CA VAL A 80 13.76 -4.43 -9.78
C VAL A 80 13.33 -3.07 -9.26
N SER A 81 13.47 -2.04 -10.11
CA SER A 81 12.96 -0.70 -9.78
C SER A 81 11.52 -0.54 -10.27
N LEU A 82 10.60 -0.26 -9.35
CA LEU A 82 9.17 -0.11 -9.60
C LEU A 82 8.74 1.32 -9.27
N ASN A 83 8.11 1.96 -10.23
CA ASN A 83 7.45 3.25 -10.08
C ASN A 83 5.97 3.09 -10.39
N GLY A 84 5.09 3.44 -9.45
CA GLY A 84 3.66 3.53 -9.73
C GLY A 84 3.43 4.56 -10.83
N GLY A 85 3.70 5.82 -10.56
CA GLY A 85 3.46 6.81 -11.59
C GLY A 85 3.94 8.20 -11.25
N GLU A 86 3.61 9.13 -12.15
CA GLU A 86 3.62 10.55 -11.82
C GLU A 86 2.22 10.98 -11.39
N ARG A 87 2.12 11.43 -10.15
CA ARG A 87 0.85 11.93 -9.60
C ARG A 87 0.17 12.95 -10.52
N VAL A 88 -0.97 12.55 -11.08
CA VAL A 88 -1.81 13.42 -11.91
C VAL A 88 -2.76 14.22 -11.01
N LEU A 89 -2.79 15.55 -11.18
CA LEU A 89 -3.77 16.41 -10.52
C LEU A 89 -5.07 16.46 -11.33
N GLY A 90 -6.22 16.18 -10.71
CA GLY A 90 -7.54 16.36 -11.32
C GLY A 90 -8.40 15.08 -11.36
N SER A 91 -9.34 15.03 -12.31
CA SER A 91 -10.21 13.86 -12.54
C SER A 91 -9.48 12.81 -13.37
N GLY A 92 -8.69 11.98 -12.70
CA GLY A 92 -7.84 10.93 -13.26
C GLY A 92 -6.87 10.51 -12.16
N LYS A 93 -7.43 10.00 -11.05
CA LYS A 93 -6.66 9.76 -9.83
C LYS A 93 -5.68 8.62 -10.11
N ASP A 94 -4.40 8.98 -10.14
CA ASP A 94 -3.26 8.07 -9.99
C ASP A 94 -3.46 7.32 -8.67
N SER A 95 -3.65 6.00 -8.72
CA SER A 95 -3.83 5.19 -7.52
C SER A 95 -3.30 3.79 -7.76
N ASP A 96 -1.98 3.69 -7.67
CA ASP A 96 -1.27 2.49 -8.07
C ASP A 96 -1.19 1.48 -6.92
N THR A 97 -1.27 0.21 -7.27
CA THR A 97 -1.21 -0.90 -6.33
C THR A 97 0.03 -1.75 -6.58
N VAL A 98 0.86 -1.89 -5.56
CA VAL A 98 1.93 -2.91 -5.53
C VAL A 98 1.45 -4.16 -4.78
N ASN A 99 1.45 -5.30 -5.46
CA ASN A 99 0.85 -6.53 -4.95
C ASN A 99 1.88 -7.65 -4.76
N PHE A 100 2.10 -8.00 -3.49
CA PHE A 100 3.02 -9.04 -3.04
C PHE A 100 2.32 -10.36 -2.63
N THR A 101 1.10 -10.61 -3.10
CA THR A 101 0.30 -11.80 -2.70
C THR A 101 1.01 -13.14 -2.92
N ALA A 102 1.97 -13.22 -3.86
CA ALA A 102 2.74 -14.44 -4.14
C ALA A 102 3.78 -14.80 -3.06
N PHE A 103 4.11 -13.88 -2.15
CA PHE A 103 5.16 -14.07 -1.17
C PHE A 103 4.62 -14.59 0.17
N SER A 104 5.46 -15.33 0.89
CA SER A 104 5.15 -15.90 2.22
C SER A 104 6.17 -15.52 3.29
N ALA A 105 7.28 -14.89 2.90
CA ALA A 105 8.20 -14.27 3.82
C ALA A 105 7.54 -13.03 4.44
N ARG A 106 7.98 -12.64 5.64
CA ARG A 106 7.62 -11.33 6.19
C ARG A 106 8.18 -10.23 5.30
N LEU A 107 7.36 -9.25 4.98
CA LEU A 107 7.72 -8.10 4.17
C LEU A 107 7.65 -6.81 4.99
N THR A 108 8.42 -5.82 4.57
CA THR A 108 8.25 -4.43 5.01
C THR A 108 8.03 -3.61 3.75
N ILE A 109 6.81 -3.10 3.60
CA ILE A 109 6.35 -2.35 2.45
C ILE A 109 6.12 -0.93 2.95
N ASP A 110 7.05 -0.02 2.63
CA ASP A 110 6.96 1.38 3.04
C ASP A 110 6.60 2.25 1.83
N LEU A 111 5.38 2.78 1.81
CA LEU A 111 4.89 3.64 0.72
C LEU A 111 5.39 5.09 0.83
N ASN A 112 6.10 5.43 1.92
CA ASN A 112 6.58 6.78 2.17
C ASN A 112 7.91 7.03 1.45
N GLY A 113 7.83 7.36 0.17
CA GLY A 113 8.97 7.66 -0.69
C GLY A 113 9.57 6.43 -1.35
N ALA A 114 10.88 6.45 -1.62
CA ALA A 114 11.58 5.31 -2.21
C ALA A 114 11.99 4.32 -1.11
N SER A 115 11.54 3.07 -1.23
CA SER A 115 11.82 2.02 -0.27
C SER A 115 12.23 0.71 -0.95
N SER A 116 12.89 -0.16 -0.20
CA SER A 116 13.32 -1.48 -0.67
C SER A 116 12.52 -2.56 0.06
N VAL A 117 11.86 -3.43 -0.70
CA VAL A 117 11.11 -4.58 -0.22
C VAL A 117 11.90 -5.85 -0.51
N LYS A 118 12.47 -6.44 0.54
CA LYS A 118 13.25 -7.68 0.45
C LYS A 118 12.34 -8.88 0.62
N THR A 119 12.22 -9.69 -0.42
CA THR A 119 11.30 -10.84 -0.43
C THR A 119 11.99 -12.18 -0.17
N GLY A 120 13.33 -12.21 -0.24
CA GLY A 120 14.14 -13.43 -0.21
C GLY A 120 14.20 -14.17 -1.56
N SER A 121 13.43 -13.72 -2.55
CA SER A 121 13.44 -14.20 -3.93
C SER A 121 13.34 -13.00 -4.88
N GLY A 122 14.28 -12.06 -4.72
CA GLY A 122 14.28 -10.75 -5.37
C GLY A 122 14.12 -9.59 -4.38
N GLU A 123 14.65 -8.43 -4.77
CA GLU A 123 14.48 -7.16 -4.07
C GLU A 123 13.75 -6.17 -4.99
N PHE A 124 12.70 -5.53 -4.47
CA PHE A 124 11.91 -4.58 -5.24
C PHE A 124 12.07 -3.19 -4.63
N HIS A 125 12.62 -2.25 -5.41
CA HIS A 125 12.69 -0.85 -5.01
C HIS A 125 11.40 -0.17 -5.48
N ILE A 126 10.54 0.20 -4.55
CA ILE A 126 9.24 0.79 -4.85
C ILE A 126 9.24 2.29 -4.57
N ARG A 127 8.48 3.04 -5.36
CA ARG A 127 8.18 4.46 -5.12
C ARG A 127 6.86 4.84 -5.79
N ASN A 128 6.23 5.90 -5.30
CA ASN A 128 5.00 6.48 -5.87
C ASN A 128 3.86 5.46 -6.00
N PHE A 129 3.67 4.61 -5.00
CA PHE A 129 2.50 3.74 -4.89
C PHE A 129 1.59 4.27 -3.78
N GLU A 130 0.29 4.27 -4.02
CA GLU A 130 -0.74 4.65 -3.06
C GLU A 130 -1.31 3.43 -2.33
N ASN A 131 -1.23 2.25 -2.92
CA ASN A 131 -1.85 1.06 -2.36
C ASN A 131 -0.85 -0.09 -2.24
N ALA A 132 -1.02 -0.91 -1.22
CA ALA A 132 -0.17 -2.06 -0.97
C ALA A 132 -0.99 -3.29 -0.58
N ILE A 133 -0.64 -4.41 -1.20
CA ILE A 133 -1.12 -5.72 -0.82
C ILE A 133 0.08 -6.55 -0.37
N GLY A 134 0.09 -6.96 0.89
CA GLY A 134 1.08 -7.84 1.50
C GLY A 134 1.00 -9.28 0.99
N GLY A 135 1.91 -10.11 1.50
CA GLY A 135 1.94 -11.54 1.26
C GLY A 135 1.22 -12.35 2.34
N ARG A 136 1.64 -13.60 2.51
CA ARG A 136 1.17 -14.50 3.58
C ARG A 136 2.12 -14.49 4.78
N GLY A 137 2.99 -13.50 4.86
CA GLY A 137 3.96 -13.32 5.93
C GLY A 137 3.37 -12.47 7.06
N LYS A 138 4.15 -12.20 8.11
CA LYS A 138 3.81 -11.17 9.11
C LYS A 138 4.32 -9.84 8.61
N ASP A 139 3.52 -9.17 7.81
CA ASP A 139 3.95 -8.05 7.00
C ASP A 139 3.80 -6.73 7.75
N THR A 140 4.63 -5.76 7.40
CA THR A 140 4.56 -4.39 7.89
C THR A 140 4.26 -3.49 6.72
N LEU A 141 3.09 -2.86 6.71
CA LEU A 141 2.64 -1.95 5.68
C LEU A 141 2.64 -0.54 6.26
N VAL A 142 3.49 0.34 5.74
CA VAL A 142 3.59 1.74 6.18
C VAL A 142 2.89 2.63 5.17
N SER A 143 1.90 3.38 5.64
CA SER A 143 1.15 4.33 4.82
C SER A 143 1.98 5.57 4.45
N ASN A 144 1.56 6.28 3.41
CA ASN A 144 2.10 7.59 3.03
C ASN A 144 1.03 8.67 3.24
N GLY A 145 1.29 9.90 2.79
CA GLY A 145 0.36 11.02 3.02
C GLY A 145 -0.84 11.09 2.08
N GLU A 146 -1.01 10.12 1.18
CA GLU A 146 -2.18 10.00 0.30
C GLU A 146 -3.19 9.02 0.93
N ALA A 147 -4.42 8.96 0.41
CA ALA A 147 -5.40 7.99 0.90
C ALA A 147 -5.04 6.59 0.39
N ASN A 148 -4.54 5.72 1.27
CA ASN A 148 -4.04 4.41 0.91
C ASN A 148 -5.11 3.31 1.06
N ILE A 149 -5.07 2.30 0.18
CA ILE A 149 -5.75 1.02 0.36
C ILE A 149 -4.70 -0.03 0.74
N LEU A 150 -4.84 -0.58 1.94
CA LEU A 150 -3.89 -1.52 2.52
C LEU A 150 -4.55 -2.87 2.76
N LYS A 151 -3.83 -3.94 2.41
CA LYS A 151 -4.26 -5.31 2.66
C LYS A 151 -3.10 -6.16 3.17
N GLY A 152 -3.23 -6.72 4.36
CA GLY A 152 -2.18 -7.56 4.96
C GLY A 152 -2.11 -8.97 4.37
N ASN A 153 -3.26 -9.48 3.92
CA ASN A 153 -3.52 -10.89 3.60
C ASN A 153 -3.32 -11.79 4.83
N GLY A 154 -2.24 -12.55 4.85
CA GLY A 154 -2.15 -13.76 5.66
C GLY A 154 -1.08 -13.69 6.72
N GLY A 155 -1.17 -12.85 7.74
CA GLY A 155 -0.19 -12.85 8.81
C GLY A 155 -0.75 -12.26 10.07
N ALA A 156 0.11 -12.10 11.07
CA ALA A 156 -0.12 -11.10 12.11
C ALA A 156 0.51 -9.81 11.61
N ASP A 157 -0.27 -9.03 10.87
CA ASP A 157 0.20 -7.90 10.09
C ASP A 157 0.19 -6.60 10.89
N LEU A 158 1.07 -5.69 10.53
CA LEU A 158 1.24 -4.39 11.18
C LEU A 158 0.98 -3.27 10.17
N PHE A 159 -0.11 -2.51 10.38
CA PHE A 159 -0.46 -1.33 9.59
C PHE A 159 0.05 -0.08 10.31
N VAL A 160 1.04 0.60 9.74
CA VAL A 160 1.78 1.67 10.41
C VAL A 160 1.43 3.03 9.83
N PHE A 161 1.03 3.96 10.70
CA PHE A 161 0.67 5.33 10.35
C PHE A 161 1.57 6.30 11.13
N LYS A 162 2.47 6.99 10.44
CA LYS A 162 3.52 7.81 11.08
C LYS A 162 3.14 9.28 11.33
N THR A 163 2.07 9.77 10.71
CA THR A 163 1.63 11.18 10.86
C THR A 163 0.11 11.27 10.74
N VAL A 164 -0.50 12.36 11.22
CA VAL A 164 -1.92 12.67 11.01
C VAL A 164 -2.30 12.61 9.53
N LYS A 165 -1.46 13.22 8.66
CA LYS A 165 -1.69 13.20 7.21
C LYS A 165 -1.69 11.78 6.66
N ALA A 166 -0.77 10.94 7.14
CA ALA A 166 -0.65 9.57 6.68
C ALA A 166 -1.72 8.62 7.22
N ALA A 167 -2.54 9.07 8.17
CA ALA A 167 -3.65 8.35 8.79
C ALA A 167 -5.02 8.88 8.34
N THR A 168 -5.07 9.66 7.25
CA THR A 168 -6.26 10.37 6.81
C THR A 168 -6.77 9.81 5.49
N GLY A 169 -7.92 9.15 5.54
CA GLY A 169 -8.63 8.64 4.35
C GLY A 169 -8.21 7.24 3.94
N ASP A 170 -7.37 6.58 4.72
CA ASP A 170 -6.89 5.22 4.47
C ASP A 170 -7.96 4.17 4.73
N THR A 171 -7.87 3.05 4.02
CA THR A 171 -8.74 1.87 4.21
C THR A 171 -7.90 0.61 4.36
N ILE A 172 -8.12 -0.13 5.44
CA ILE A 172 -7.57 -1.46 5.66
C ILE A 172 -8.63 -2.50 5.27
N LEU A 173 -8.32 -3.37 4.30
CA LEU A 173 -9.31 -4.27 3.70
C LEU A 173 -9.57 -5.56 4.51
N ASP A 174 -8.61 -6.01 5.33
CA ASP A 174 -8.68 -7.35 5.90
C ASP A 174 -8.16 -7.47 7.34
N PHE A 175 -8.25 -6.39 8.13
CA PHE A 175 -7.81 -6.41 9.52
C PHE A 175 -8.42 -7.57 10.32
N SER A 176 -7.56 -8.38 10.94
CA SER A 176 -7.93 -9.63 11.59
C SER A 176 -7.40 -9.72 13.01
N GLN A 177 -8.30 -9.51 13.98
CA GLN A 177 -8.01 -9.80 15.40
C GLN A 177 -7.66 -11.27 15.64
N SER A 178 -8.12 -12.18 14.77
CA SER A 178 -7.85 -13.62 14.90
C SER A 178 -6.42 -13.98 14.50
N GLN A 179 -5.88 -13.31 13.47
CA GLN A 179 -4.49 -13.43 13.08
C GLN A 179 -3.56 -12.58 13.96
N LYS A 180 -4.14 -11.66 14.75
CA LYS A 180 -3.47 -10.76 15.70
C LYS A 180 -2.84 -9.54 15.03
N ASP A 181 -3.49 -9.03 14.00
CA ASP A 181 -3.09 -7.79 13.35
C ASP A 181 -3.07 -6.62 14.33
N LYS A 182 -2.29 -5.60 13.98
CA LYS A 182 -2.08 -4.40 14.78
C LYS A 182 -2.11 -3.16 13.90
N ILE A 183 -2.64 -2.09 14.46
CA ILE A 183 -2.56 -0.74 13.90
C ILE A 183 -1.58 0.04 14.77
N ASP A 184 -0.49 0.49 14.18
CA ASP A 184 0.54 1.28 14.85
C ASP A 184 0.32 2.76 14.57
N LEU A 185 -0.03 3.49 15.64
CA LEU A 185 -0.19 4.94 15.66
C LEU A 185 0.88 5.62 16.52
N GLY A 186 1.86 4.86 17.05
CA GLY A 186 2.88 5.39 17.95
C GLY A 186 3.83 6.39 17.30
N GLY A 187 3.79 6.52 15.96
CA GLY A 187 4.48 7.58 15.24
C GLY A 187 3.78 8.95 15.26
N ILE A 188 2.49 8.99 15.65
CA ILE A 188 1.69 10.21 15.67
C ILE A 188 1.69 10.79 17.08
N ASP A 189 2.15 12.04 17.21
CA ASP A 189 2.03 12.77 18.45
C ASP A 189 0.56 13.05 18.79
N ALA A 190 0.07 12.39 19.83
CA ALA A 190 -1.32 12.47 20.22
C ALA A 190 -1.70 13.84 20.79
N SER A 191 -0.75 14.74 21.16
CA SER A 191 -1.12 16.06 21.67
C SER A 191 -0.24 17.21 21.20
N THR A 192 -0.76 17.97 20.24
CA THR A 192 -0.19 19.26 19.79
C THR A 192 -0.08 20.34 20.88
N LYS A 193 -0.66 20.10 22.06
CA LYS A 193 -0.64 20.99 23.23
C LYS A 193 0.54 20.72 24.18
N SER A 194 1.25 19.60 24.01
CA SER A 194 2.41 19.24 24.83
C SER A 194 3.63 19.03 23.93
N GLY A 195 4.83 19.07 24.52
CA GLY A 195 6.06 18.79 23.77
C GLY A 195 6.43 17.31 23.84
N GLY A 196 7.01 16.79 22.75
CA GLY A 196 7.41 15.38 22.62
C GLY A 196 6.39 14.57 21.82
N ASN A 197 6.49 13.25 21.87
CA ASN A 197 5.51 12.33 21.27
C ASN A 197 4.65 11.73 22.39
N GLN A 198 3.35 11.99 22.41
CA GLN A 198 2.44 11.41 23.40
C GLN A 198 1.63 10.26 22.80
N ASP A 199 1.37 9.26 23.64
CA ASP A 199 0.51 8.14 23.28
C ASP A 199 -0.97 8.57 23.30
N PHE A 200 -1.77 7.99 22.39
CA PHE A 200 -3.21 8.17 22.47
C PHE A 200 -3.82 7.41 23.65
N LYS A 201 -4.88 7.97 24.20
CA LYS A 201 -5.80 7.28 25.10
C LYS A 201 -6.96 6.70 24.29
N PHE A 202 -7.01 5.37 24.18
CA PHE A 202 -8.16 4.69 23.59
C PHE A 202 -9.41 4.79 24.49
N ILE A 203 -10.45 5.46 24.01
CA ILE A 203 -11.73 5.66 24.72
C ILE A 203 -12.87 4.79 24.17
N GLY A 204 -12.57 3.85 23.27
CA GLY A 204 -13.56 2.95 22.68
C GLY A 204 -14.56 3.71 21.81
N THR A 205 -15.85 3.53 22.09
CA THR A 205 -16.95 4.18 21.34
C THR A 205 -17.43 5.50 21.95
N ALA A 206 -16.89 5.90 23.10
CA ALA A 206 -17.22 7.17 23.75
C ALA A 206 -16.92 8.37 22.84
N GLY A 207 -17.70 9.44 22.97
CA GLY A 207 -17.42 10.71 22.28
C GLY A 207 -16.13 11.36 22.79
N PHE A 208 -15.51 12.20 21.96
CA PHE A 208 -14.38 13.02 22.40
C PHE A 208 -14.79 13.97 23.54
N HIS A 209 -13.87 14.21 24.46
CA HIS A 209 -14.09 15.02 25.66
C HIS A 209 -13.51 16.44 25.54
N ASN A 210 -13.25 16.92 24.33
CA ASN A 210 -12.49 18.16 24.05
C ASN A 210 -11.09 18.13 24.71
N LYS A 211 -10.41 17.00 24.57
CA LYS A 211 -9.07 16.74 25.10
C LYS A 211 -8.23 16.16 23.98
N ALA A 212 -7.05 16.73 23.78
CA ALA A 212 -6.09 16.16 22.85
C ALA A 212 -5.63 14.79 23.36
N GLY A 213 -5.28 13.92 22.43
CA GLY A 213 -4.74 12.60 22.69
C GLY A 213 -5.80 11.55 22.92
N GLU A 214 -6.99 11.73 22.35
CA GLU A 214 -8.05 10.73 22.43
C GLU A 214 -8.17 9.97 21.11
N LEU A 215 -8.28 8.64 21.20
CA LEU A 215 -8.52 7.74 20.08
C LEU A 215 -9.81 6.98 20.32
N ARG A 216 -10.70 7.00 19.33
CA ARG A 216 -12.00 6.33 19.40
C ARG A 216 -12.31 5.61 18.10
N TYR A 217 -13.38 4.83 18.10
CA TYR A 217 -13.93 4.27 16.87
C TYR A 217 -15.46 4.29 16.88
N ASP A 218 -16.05 4.29 15.69
CA ASP A 218 -17.46 4.01 15.46
C ASP A 218 -17.64 3.08 14.27
N LYS A 219 -18.87 2.65 14.01
CA LYS A 219 -19.19 1.67 12.97
C LYS A 219 -20.36 2.17 12.14
N LYS A 220 -20.20 2.18 10.82
CA LYS A 220 -21.19 2.76 9.90
C LYS A 220 -21.12 2.03 8.56
N GLY A 221 -22.28 1.71 7.98
CA GLY A 221 -22.32 1.15 6.62
C GLY A 221 -21.79 -0.28 6.45
N GLY A 222 -21.36 -0.95 7.51
CA GLY A 222 -20.65 -2.24 7.43
C GLY A 222 -19.20 -2.13 7.91
N ASP A 223 -18.68 -0.92 7.99
CA ASP A 223 -17.27 -0.63 8.23
C ASP A 223 -17.03 -0.12 9.65
N THR A 224 -15.76 -0.11 10.05
CA THR A 224 -15.28 0.48 11.30
C THR A 224 -14.39 1.67 10.98
N PHE A 225 -14.64 2.81 11.63
CA PHE A 225 -13.86 4.03 11.45
C PHE A 225 -13.15 4.37 12.76
N ILE A 226 -11.83 4.51 12.70
CA ILE A 226 -10.97 4.92 13.80
C ILE A 226 -10.71 6.42 13.66
N HIS A 227 -10.84 7.17 14.75
CA HIS A 227 -10.69 8.62 14.78
C HIS A 227 -9.74 9.03 15.90
N GLY A 228 -8.82 9.96 15.62
CA GLY A 228 -7.98 10.59 16.65
C GLY A 228 -8.19 12.10 16.71
N ASP A 229 -8.19 12.65 17.93
CA ASP A 229 -8.21 14.10 18.22
C ASP A 229 -6.85 14.48 18.83
N VAL A 230 -6.01 15.17 18.07
CA VAL A 230 -4.66 15.60 18.49
C VAL A 230 -4.60 17.05 18.98
N ASN A 231 -5.65 17.83 18.70
CA ASN A 231 -5.70 19.25 19.04
C ASN A 231 -6.64 19.55 20.23
N GLY A 232 -7.52 18.62 20.59
CA GLY A 232 -8.45 18.66 21.69
C GLY A 232 -9.66 19.56 21.47
N ASP A 233 -10.12 19.76 20.24
CA ASP A 233 -11.32 20.52 19.91
C ASP A 233 -12.60 19.65 19.87
N GLY A 234 -12.47 18.35 20.16
CA GLY A 234 -13.58 17.41 20.17
C GLY A 234 -13.98 16.91 18.79
N LYS A 235 -13.16 17.14 17.75
CA LYS A 235 -13.36 16.64 16.40
C LYS A 235 -12.20 15.71 16.00
N ALA A 236 -12.46 14.85 15.04
CA ALA A 236 -11.43 13.99 14.47
C ALA A 236 -10.46 14.85 13.63
N ASP A 237 -9.17 14.72 13.92
CA ASP A 237 -8.08 15.29 13.14
C ASP A 237 -7.61 14.32 12.03
N PHE A 238 -7.82 13.01 12.21
CA PHE A 238 -7.64 11.99 11.18
C PHE A 238 -8.68 10.88 11.31
N SER A 239 -8.84 10.09 10.25
CA SER A 239 -9.73 8.93 10.22
C SER A 239 -9.18 7.81 9.33
N ILE A 240 -9.17 6.58 9.86
CA ILE A 240 -8.80 5.34 9.15
C ILE A 240 -10.03 4.44 9.09
N ALA A 241 -10.34 3.90 7.93
CA ALA A 241 -11.41 2.92 7.75
C ALA A 241 -10.87 1.48 7.80
N ILE A 242 -11.69 0.57 8.29
CA ILE A 242 -11.54 -0.88 8.14
C ILE A 242 -12.80 -1.38 7.44
N ASP A 243 -12.64 -2.09 6.33
CA ASP A 243 -13.71 -2.71 5.53
C ASP A 243 -14.29 -3.97 6.21
N ALA A 244 -14.69 -3.79 7.47
CA ALA A 244 -15.33 -4.80 8.29
C ALA A 244 -15.93 -4.17 9.56
N ASN A 245 -16.96 -4.80 10.09
CA ASN A 245 -17.59 -4.43 11.36
C ASN A 245 -16.84 -5.09 12.53
N ILE A 246 -15.88 -4.40 13.11
CA ILE A 246 -14.97 -4.93 14.14
C ILE A 246 -15.20 -4.21 15.47
N ASN A 247 -15.26 -4.98 16.56
CA ASN A 247 -15.22 -4.42 17.90
C ASN A 247 -13.76 -4.25 18.32
N LEU A 248 -13.21 -3.07 18.02
CA LEU A 248 -11.83 -2.74 18.36
C LEU A 248 -11.63 -2.62 19.87
N LYS A 249 -10.46 -3.05 20.33
CA LYS A 249 -10.01 -2.99 21.72
C LYS A 249 -8.63 -2.33 21.78
N ALA A 250 -8.26 -1.81 22.95
CA ALA A 250 -6.97 -1.14 23.13
C ALA A 250 -5.77 -1.99 22.66
N SER A 251 -5.84 -3.32 22.85
CA SER A 251 -4.78 -4.25 22.41
C SER A 251 -4.66 -4.41 20.90
N ASP A 252 -5.55 -3.82 20.09
CA ASP A 252 -5.45 -3.82 18.63
C ASP A 252 -4.50 -2.72 18.12
N PHE A 253 -4.10 -1.82 19.01
CA PHE A 253 -3.26 -0.68 18.70
C PHE A 253 -1.88 -0.78 19.35
N ILE A 254 -0.89 -0.19 18.70
CA ILE A 254 0.36 0.27 19.30
C ILE A 254 0.23 1.80 19.38
N LEU A 255 0.27 2.34 20.61
CA LEU A 255 0.04 3.75 20.92
C LEU A 255 1.26 4.32 21.64
#